data_AF-A0A3D3F6J0-F1
#
_entry.id   AF-A0A3D3F6J0-F1
#
_cell.length_a   1.000
_cell.length_b   1.000
_cell.length_c   1.000
_cell.angle_alpha   90.00
_cell.angle_beta   90.00
_cell.angle_gamma   90.00
#
_symmetry.space_group_name_H-M   'P 1'
#
loop_
_entity.id
_entity.type
_entity.pdbx_description
1 polymer ?
#
loop_
_entity_poly.entity_id
_entity_poly.type
_entity_poly.pdbx_seq_one_letter_code
_entity_poly.pdbx_strand_id
1 'polypeptide(L)'
;DIATPHIAGYSADGKWAATRMSLENVNEFFHCGISPIQLSALPTPPDPEINLMDVPVEERLAVAVRRTYDPAKETQQLKAAPERFYYFRSHYPLRREYAAYEVVNV
;
A
#
# COMPACT_ATOMS: atom_id res chain seq x y z
N ASP A 1 9.26 -11.13 -16.56
CA ASP A 1 9.94 -11.31 -15.25
C ASP A 1 9.85 -10.09 -14.36
N ILE A 2 9.55 -10.31 -13.07
CA ILE A 2 9.43 -9.30 -11.99
C ILE A 2 10.59 -9.45 -11.01
N ALA A 3 11.15 -8.33 -10.53
CA ALA A 3 12.21 -8.33 -9.52
C ALA A 3 12.08 -7.08 -8.65
N THR A 4 11.70 -7.22 -7.38
CA THR A 4 11.55 -6.06 -6.48
C THR A 4 12.49 -6.16 -5.28
N PRO A 5 12.93 -5.03 -4.69
CA PRO A 5 13.92 -5.04 -3.61
C PRO A 5 13.30 -5.41 -2.25
N HIS A 6 12.61 -6.55 -2.16
CA HIS A 6 11.93 -7.01 -0.94
C HIS A 6 10.99 -5.95 -0.32
N ILE A 7 10.11 -5.38 -1.16
CA ILE A 7 9.15 -4.31 -0.80
C ILE A 7 7.68 -4.74 -0.93
N ALA A 8 7.41 -6.03 -1.13
CA ALA A 8 6.04 -6.52 -1.35
C ALA A 8 5.06 -6.09 -0.24
N GLY A 9 5.51 -6.09 1.03
CA GLY A 9 4.73 -5.66 2.20
C GLY A 9 4.89 -4.19 2.63
N TYR A 10 5.47 -3.30 1.80
CA TYR A 10 5.78 -1.92 2.20
C TYR A 10 4.60 -0.93 2.00
N SER A 11 3.36 -1.35 2.26
CA SER A 11 2.22 -0.42 2.26
C SER A 11 2.26 0.50 3.49
N ALA A 12 1.69 1.70 3.34
CA ALA A 12 1.43 2.58 4.47
C ALA A 12 0.38 1.96 5.41
N ASP A 13 -0.63 1.32 4.83
CA ASP A 13 -1.72 0.61 5.54
C ASP A 13 -1.17 -0.51 6.42
N GLY A 14 -0.27 -1.36 5.92
CA GLY A 14 0.36 -2.42 6.71
C GLY A 14 1.19 -1.89 7.89
N LYS A 15 1.96 -0.81 7.68
CA LYS A 15 2.73 -0.16 8.76
C LYS A 15 1.82 0.48 9.81
N TRP A 16 0.75 1.13 9.36
CA TRP A 16 -0.26 1.73 10.23
C TRP A 16 -0.99 0.66 11.05
N ALA A 17 -1.40 -0.44 10.42
CA ALA A 17 -2.06 -1.56 11.08
C ALA A 17 -1.17 -2.19 12.16
N ALA A 18 0.12 -2.39 11.87
CA ALA A 18 1.08 -2.89 12.85
C ALA A 18 1.21 -1.96 14.07
N THR A 19 1.24 -0.64 13.85
CA THR A 19 1.27 0.36 14.93
C THR A 19 -0.01 0.30 15.76
N ARG A 20 -1.17 0.27 15.11
CA ARG A 20 -2.47 0.15 15.77
C ARG A 20 -2.54 -1.08 16.66
N MET A 21 -2.27 -2.26 16.09
CA MET A 21 -2.33 -3.53 16.81
C MET A 21 -1.38 -3.54 18.02
N SER A 22 -0.19 -2.97 17.85
CA SER A 22 0.79 -2.89 18.93
C SER A 22 0.30 -2.01 20.08
N LEU A 23 -0.27 -0.83 19.77
CA LEU A 23 -0.83 0.07 20.78
C LEU A 23 -2.06 -0.51 21.47
N GLU A 24 -2.94 -1.17 20.71
CA GLU A 24 -4.11 -1.88 21.25
C GLU A 24 -3.70 -2.95 22.25
N ASN A 25 -2.74 -3.80 21.88
CA ASN A 25 -2.26 -4.87 22.75
C ASN A 25 -1.56 -4.34 24.01
N VAL A 26 -0.77 -3.27 23.90
CA VAL A 26 -0.11 -2.65 25.06
C VAL A 26 -1.15 -2.02 25.99
N ASN A 27 -2.13 -1.31 25.44
CA ASN A 27 -3.22 -0.70 26.21
C ASN A 27 -4.05 -1.74 26.96
N GLU A 28 -4.34 -2.88 26.31
CA GLU A 28 -5.05 -4.01 26.93
C GLU A 28 -4.22 -4.70 28.01
N PHE A 29 -2.97 -5.05 27.70
CA PHE A 29 -2.09 -5.80 28.61
C PHE A 29 -1.82 -5.08 29.93
N PHE A 30 -1.66 -3.76 29.89
CA PHE A 30 -1.41 -2.94 31.09
C PHE A 30 -2.69 -2.31 31.66
N HIS A 31 -3.87 -2.63 31.11
CA HIS A 31 -5.15 -2.06 31.52
C HIS A 31 -5.15 -0.52 31.56
N CYS A 32 -4.52 0.13 30.58
CA CYS A 32 -4.37 1.58 30.58
C CYS A 32 -5.70 2.34 30.37
N GLY A 33 -6.74 1.67 29.88
CA GLY A 33 -8.08 2.24 29.74
C GLY A 33 -8.22 3.32 28.65
N ILE A 34 -7.27 3.40 27.73
CA ILE A 34 -7.28 4.41 26.65
C ILE A 34 -8.27 3.95 25.57
N SER A 35 -9.29 4.76 25.29
CA SER A 35 -10.23 4.52 24.20
C SER A 35 -10.84 5.84 23.69
N PRO A 36 -10.79 6.14 22.37
CA PRO A 36 -10.12 5.36 21.33
C PRO A 36 -8.59 5.58 21.35
N ILE A 37 -7.84 4.60 20.84
CA ILE A 37 -6.42 4.81 20.52
C ILE A 37 -6.35 5.77 19.33
N GLN A 38 -5.76 6.94 19.55
CA GLN A 38 -5.62 7.95 18.52
C GLN A 38 -4.43 7.64 17.63
N LEU A 39 -4.71 7.47 16.32
CA LEU A 39 -3.71 7.31 15.28
C LEU A 39 -3.90 8.39 14.24
N SER A 40 -2.79 8.82 13.63
CA SER A 40 -2.86 9.70 12.48
C SER A 40 -3.57 8.99 11.33
N ALA A 41 -4.42 9.72 10.61
CA ALA A 41 -5.04 9.21 9.40
C ALA A 41 -3.98 8.95 8.31
N LEU A 42 -4.20 7.93 7.50
CA LEU A 42 -3.39 7.71 6.31
C LEU A 42 -3.79 8.72 5.22
N PRO A 43 -2.82 9.25 4.45
CA PRO A 43 -3.11 10.19 3.38
C PRO A 43 -3.87 9.49 2.25
N THR A 44 -4.91 10.13 1.73
CA THR A 44 -5.65 9.67 0.55
C THR A 44 -4.70 9.52 -0.65
N PRO A 45 -4.82 8.46 -1.46
CA PRO A 45 -4.12 8.39 -2.73
C PRO A 45 -4.40 9.64 -3.59
N PRO A 46 -3.46 10.11 -4.42
CA PRO A 46 -3.70 11.24 -5.33
C PRO A 46 -4.87 11.01 -6.29
N ASP A 47 -5.17 9.76 -6.62
CA ASP A 47 -6.20 9.35 -7.56
C ASP A 47 -6.98 8.16 -6.96
N PRO A 48 -7.92 8.44 -6.03
CA PRO A 48 -8.59 7.41 -5.25
C PRO A 48 -9.73 6.72 -6.03
N GLU A 49 -10.22 7.31 -7.12
CA GLU A 49 -11.29 6.75 -7.94
C GLU A 49 -10.71 5.95 -9.11
N ILE A 50 -11.19 4.72 -9.29
CA ILE A 50 -10.84 3.85 -10.40
C ILE A 50 -12.08 3.68 -11.27
N ASN A 51 -12.16 4.49 -12.33
CA ASN A 51 -13.24 4.41 -13.31
C ASN A 51 -12.97 3.34 -14.37
N LEU A 52 -13.90 2.40 -14.53
CA LEU A 52 -13.79 1.26 -15.45
C LEU A 52 -14.74 1.30 -16.64
N MET A 53 -15.37 2.46 -16.91
CA MET A 53 -16.35 2.64 -17.99
C MET A 53 -15.83 2.13 -19.34
N ASP A 54 -14.60 2.48 -19.70
CA ASP A 54 -13.98 2.13 -20.99
C ASP A 54 -13.12 0.86 -20.94
N VAL A 55 -13.18 0.10 -19.85
CA VAL A 55 -12.37 -1.12 -19.67
C VAL A 55 -13.21 -2.36 -20.00
N PRO A 56 -12.74 -3.26 -20.89
CA PRO A 56 -13.40 -4.54 -21.16
C PRO A 56 -13.63 -5.34 -19.88
N VAL A 57 -14.79 -5.98 -19.75
CA VAL A 57 -15.22 -6.65 -18.51
C VAL A 57 -14.19 -7.67 -18.02
N GLU A 58 -13.61 -8.41 -18.95
CA GLU A 58 -12.56 -9.41 -18.71
C GLU A 58 -11.25 -8.83 -18.16
N GLU A 59 -10.98 -7.53 -18.37
CA GLU A 59 -9.76 -6.84 -17.94
C GLU A 59 -9.97 -6.00 -16.67
N ARG A 60 -11.22 -5.70 -16.30
CA ARG A 60 -11.58 -4.79 -15.19
C ARG A 60 -10.85 -5.09 -13.89
N LEU A 61 -10.80 -6.36 -13.47
CA LEU A 61 -10.09 -6.76 -12.25
C LEU A 61 -8.59 -6.46 -12.33
N ALA A 62 -7.95 -6.82 -13.45
CA ALA A 62 -6.52 -6.61 -13.63
C ALA A 62 -6.16 -5.12 -13.66
N VAL A 63 -6.97 -4.32 -14.36
CA VAL A 63 -6.81 -2.86 -14.40
C VAL A 63 -7.00 -2.25 -13.02
N ALA A 64 -8.06 -2.62 -12.30
CA ALA A 64 -8.32 -2.11 -10.95
C ALA A 64 -7.17 -2.42 -9.99
N VAL A 65 -6.67 -3.67 -9.97
CA VAL A 65 -5.52 -4.05 -9.13
C VAL A 65 -4.27 -3.24 -9.51
N ARG A 66 -3.95 -3.12 -10.80
CA ARG A 66 -2.74 -2.39 -11.26
C ARG A 66 -2.80 -0.90 -10.98
N ARG A 67 -4.00 -0.30 -10.96
CA ARG A 67 -4.21 1.10 -10.61
C ARG A 67 -3.85 1.40 -9.15
N THR A 68 -4.00 0.42 -8.27
CA THR A 68 -3.57 0.56 -6.86
C THR A 68 -2.07 0.33 -6.68
N TYR A 69 -1.47 -0.58 -7.45
CA TYR A 69 -0.05 -0.90 -7.41
C TYR A 69 0.42 -1.66 -8.67
N ASP A 70 1.43 -1.12 -9.35
CA ASP A 70 2.16 -1.82 -10.42
C ASP A 70 3.67 -1.88 -10.08
N PRO A 71 4.26 -3.09 -9.90
CA PRO A 71 5.68 -3.25 -9.54
C PRO A 71 6.65 -3.07 -10.71
N ALA A 72 6.18 -2.67 -11.90
CA ALA A 72 7.01 -2.51 -13.10
C ALA A 72 8.11 -1.47 -12.90
N LYS A 73 7.81 -0.36 -12.20
CA LYS A 73 8.77 0.70 -11.92
C LYS A 73 9.91 0.19 -11.03
N GLU A 74 9.58 -0.46 -9.93
CA GLU A 74 10.54 -1.05 -9.00
C GLU A 74 11.35 -2.16 -9.70
N THR A 75 10.69 -2.92 -10.57
CA THR A 75 11.35 -3.94 -11.40
C THR A 75 12.41 -3.34 -12.31
N GLN A 76 12.06 -2.27 -13.04
CA GLN A 76 13.01 -1.58 -13.91
C GLN A 76 14.17 -0.98 -13.10
N GLN A 77 13.86 -0.33 -11.98
CA GLN A 77 14.87 0.30 -11.11
C GLN A 77 15.86 -0.72 -10.54
N LEU A 78 15.36 -1.84 -10.00
CA LEU A 78 16.23 -2.86 -9.42
C LEU A 78 17.08 -3.57 -10.48
N LYS A 79 16.49 -3.89 -11.65
CA LYS A 79 17.25 -4.51 -12.75
C LYS A 79 18.35 -3.59 -13.27
N ALA A 80 18.10 -2.27 -13.32
CA ALA A 80 19.07 -1.29 -13.81
C ALA A 80 20.20 -1.00 -12.81
N ALA A 81 19.94 -1.11 -11.50
CA ALA A 81 20.89 -0.76 -10.44
C ALA A 81 20.75 -1.69 -9.22
N PRO A 82 21.09 -2.99 -9.34
CA PRO A 82 20.94 -3.97 -8.26
C PRO A 82 21.72 -3.62 -6.99
N GLU A 83 22.85 -2.93 -7.11
CA GLU A 83 23.66 -2.43 -6.00
C GLU A 83 22.92 -1.39 -5.14
N ARG A 84 21.87 -0.76 -5.67
CA ARG A 84 21.01 0.20 -4.95
C ARG A 84 19.85 -0.47 -4.20
N PHE A 85 19.90 -1.79 -4.00
CA PHE A 85 18.86 -2.56 -3.29
C PHE A 85 18.38 -1.89 -1.99
N TYR A 86 19.31 -1.53 -1.09
CA TYR A 86 18.96 -0.87 0.18
C TYR A 86 18.39 0.53 -0.03
N TYR A 87 18.95 1.30 -0.97
CA TYR A 87 18.46 2.64 -1.27
C TYR A 87 16.99 2.64 -1.68
N PHE A 88 16.58 1.71 -2.56
CA PHE A 88 15.19 1.60 -3.01
C PHE A 88 14.22 1.22 -1.89
N ARG A 89 14.67 0.44 -0.89
CA ARG A 89 13.87 0.11 0.29
C ARG A 89 13.71 1.32 1.21
N SER A 90 14.79 2.04 1.48
CA SER A 90 14.80 3.19 2.39
C SER A 90 14.07 4.41 1.82
N HIS A 91 13.99 4.54 0.49
CA HIS A 91 13.32 5.64 -0.21
C HIS A 91 12.05 5.17 -0.93
N TYR A 92 11.44 4.08 -0.45
CA TYR A 92 10.23 3.54 -1.07
C TYR A 92 9.08 4.55 -0.91
N PRO A 93 8.37 4.90 -2.01
CA PRO A 93 7.30 5.88 -1.95
C PRO A 93 6.14 5.40 -1.09
N LEU A 94 5.30 6.34 -0.67
CA LEU A 94 4.04 5.98 -0.03
C LEU A 94 3.17 5.20 -1.01
N ARG A 95 2.78 3.98 -0.62
CA ARG A 95 1.86 3.12 -1.37
C ARG A 95 0.68 2.77 -0.48
N ARG A 96 -0.54 2.96 -0.99
CA ARG A 96 -1.78 2.55 -0.32
C ARG A 96 -2.26 1.17 -0.80
N GLU A 97 -3.08 0.50 0.00
CA GLU A 97 -3.72 -0.78 -0.35
C GLU A 97 -5.09 -0.60 -1.03
N TYR A 98 -5.70 -1.70 -1.49
CA TYR A 98 -6.91 -1.69 -2.32
C TYR A 98 -8.09 -0.96 -1.69
N ALA A 99 -8.28 -1.11 -0.38
CA ALA A 99 -9.36 -0.46 0.36
C ALA A 99 -9.24 1.07 0.43
N ALA A 100 -8.11 1.65 0.01
CA ALA A 100 -7.93 3.09 -0.09
C ALA A 100 -8.51 3.70 -1.38
N TYR A 101 -9.02 2.87 -2.28
CA TYR A 101 -9.54 3.28 -3.59
C TYR A 101 -11.01 2.86 -3.73
N GLU A 102 -11.76 3.63 -4.51
CA GLU A 102 -13.16 3.38 -4.85
C GLU A 102 -13.25 3.03 -6.35
N VAL A 103 -13.94 1.95 -6.68
CA VAL A 103 -14.13 1.53 -8.08
C VAL A 103 -15.50 1.98 -8.54
N VAL A 104 -15.57 2.67 -9.68
CA VAL A 104 -16.82 3.18 -10.27
C VAL A 104 -17.01 2.65 -11.70
N ASN A 105 -18.26 2.60 -12.16
CA ASN A 105 -18.66 2.14 -13.50
C ASN A 105 -18.18 0.70 -13.82
N VAL A 106 -18.43 -0.21 -12.87
CA VAL A 106 -18.06 -1.64 -12.90
C VAL A 106 -18.99 -2.48 -13.76
#